data_AF-A0A947JF27-F1
#
_entry.id   AF-A0A947JF27-F1
#
_cell.length_a   1.000
_cell.length_b   1.000
_cell.length_c   1.000
_cell.angle_alpha   90.00
_cell.angle_beta   90.00
_cell.angle_gamma   90.00
#
_symmetry.space_group_name_H-M   'P 1'
#
loop_
_entity.id
_entity.type
_entity.pdbx_description
1 polymer ?
#
loop_
_entity_poly.entity_id
_entity_poly.type
_entity_poly.pdbx_seq_one_letter_code
_entity_poly.pdbx_strand_id
1 'polypeptide(L)'
;ASKDLKRSLSEGKVIIANRYVSSNMGHQGGKIKDSVERTRYFEWLDNLEYNQLGIPRPDATVILYVPAKIAQELVGKKEARGYLKGKTHDIHEEDINHLQNAEKTYLEAAKKYGFKIIECVKNGKLLSREAIHEKVWKVVAELI
;
A
#
# COMPACT_ATOMS: atom_id res chain seq x y z
N ALA A 1 -20.14 -2.12 -6.86
CA ALA A 1 -18.73 -2.42 -6.52
C ALA A 1 -18.40 -3.91 -6.69
N SER A 2 -18.63 -4.80 -5.71
CA SER A 2 -18.26 -6.23 -5.84
C SER A 2 -18.95 -6.94 -7.02
N LYS A 3 -20.23 -6.63 -7.29
CA LYS A 3 -20.97 -7.19 -8.45
C LYS A 3 -20.36 -6.77 -9.80
N ASP A 4 -20.03 -5.49 -9.96
CA ASP A 4 -19.45 -4.95 -11.22
C ASP A 4 -18.04 -5.49 -11.47
N LEU A 5 -17.27 -5.66 -10.39
CA LEU A 5 -15.93 -6.27 -10.43
C LEU A 5 -16.03 -7.72 -10.92
N LYS A 6 -16.91 -8.52 -10.30
CA LYS A 6 -17.15 -9.92 -10.70
C LYS A 6 -17.60 -10.03 -12.15
N ARG A 7 -18.52 -9.16 -12.59
CA ARG A 7 -18.98 -9.13 -13.98
C ARG A 7 -17.83 -8.84 -14.94
N SER A 8 -17.04 -7.81 -14.66
CA SER A 8 -15.90 -7.43 -15.50
C SER A 8 -14.86 -8.55 -15.59
N LEU A 9 -14.57 -9.23 -14.49
CA LEU A 9 -13.68 -10.41 -14.48
C LEU A 9 -14.26 -11.57 -15.30
N SER A 10 -15.57 -11.84 -15.20
CA SER A 10 -16.23 -12.89 -16.01
C SER A 10 -16.25 -12.56 -17.51
N GLU A 11 -16.17 -11.29 -17.87
CA GLU A 11 -16.03 -10.82 -19.26
C GLU A 11 -14.56 -10.87 -19.76
N GLY A 12 -13.62 -11.40 -18.95
CA GLY A 12 -12.21 -11.51 -19.31
C GLY A 12 -11.43 -10.19 -19.23
N LYS A 13 -11.94 -9.18 -18.52
CA LYS A 13 -11.25 -7.89 -18.39
C LYS A 13 -10.17 -7.93 -17.32
N VAL A 14 -9.04 -7.29 -17.61
CA VAL A 14 -8.01 -6.96 -16.61
C VAL A 14 -8.48 -5.77 -15.78
N ILE A 15 -8.39 -5.90 -14.45
CA ILE A 15 -8.77 -4.83 -13.52
C ILE A 15 -7.54 -4.38 -12.73
N ILE A 16 -7.28 -3.07 -12.77
CA ILE A 16 -6.22 -2.44 -11.98
C ILE A 16 -6.89 -1.60 -10.89
N ALA A 17 -6.64 -1.94 -9.64
CA ALA A 17 -7.17 -1.22 -8.48
C ALA A 17 -6.08 -0.32 -7.87
N ASN A 18 -6.39 0.97 -7.72
CA ASN A 18 -5.59 1.85 -6.87
C ASN A 18 -6.10 1.72 -5.44
N ARG A 19 -5.37 0.92 -4.64
CA ARG A 19 -5.76 0.41 -3.31
C ARG A 19 -6.78 -0.71 -3.38
N TYR A 20 -6.67 -1.62 -2.42
CA TYR A 20 -7.57 -2.75 -2.20
C TYR A 20 -7.50 -3.19 -0.73
N VAL A 21 -7.88 -4.42 -0.40
CA VAL A 21 -7.83 -4.96 0.97
C VAL A 21 -6.45 -4.81 1.62
N SER A 22 -5.38 -5.00 0.84
CA SER A 22 -3.98 -4.84 1.30
C SER A 22 -3.69 -3.43 1.84
N SER A 23 -4.41 -2.40 1.40
CA SER A 23 -4.26 -1.05 1.93
C SER A 23 -4.80 -0.92 3.35
N ASN A 24 -5.89 -1.62 3.68
CA ASN A 24 -6.39 -1.66 5.05
C ASN A 24 -5.42 -2.43 5.96
N MET A 25 -4.82 -3.52 5.47
CA MET A 25 -3.75 -4.22 6.20
C MET A 25 -2.62 -3.26 6.57
N GLY A 26 -2.07 -2.51 5.60
CA GLY A 26 -0.98 -1.55 5.85
C GLY A 26 -1.35 -0.41 6.80
N HIS A 27 -2.46 0.29 6.55
CA HIS A 27 -2.80 1.51 7.30
C HIS A 27 -3.44 1.25 8.67
N GLN A 28 -4.38 0.30 8.77
CA GLN A 28 -5.02 -0.01 10.04
C GLN A 28 -4.15 -0.93 10.89
N GLY A 29 -3.44 -1.87 10.27
CA GLY A 29 -2.44 -2.68 10.97
C GLY A 29 -1.36 -1.82 11.62
N GLY A 30 -0.94 -0.72 10.98
CA GLY A 30 0.03 0.22 11.55
C GLY A 30 -0.42 0.93 12.83
N LYS A 31 -1.72 0.90 13.16
CA LYS A 31 -2.26 1.42 14.42
C LYS A 31 -2.19 0.39 15.55
N ILE A 32 -1.97 -0.89 15.23
CA ILE A 32 -1.93 -1.99 16.19
C ILE A 32 -0.47 -2.26 16.54
N LYS A 33 -0.06 -1.89 17.77
CA LYS A 33 1.34 -2.00 18.22
C LYS A 33 1.77 -3.46 18.38
N ASP A 34 0.93 -4.27 19.01
CA ASP A 34 1.20 -5.69 19.25
C ASP A 34 1.17 -6.48 17.93
N SER A 35 2.23 -7.27 17.67
CA SER A 35 2.37 -8.02 16.42
C SER A 35 1.42 -9.21 16.31
N VAL A 36 1.05 -9.83 17.43
CA VAL A 36 0.12 -10.95 17.45
C VAL A 36 -1.30 -10.44 17.15
N GLU A 37 -1.73 -9.37 17.80
CA GLU A 37 -3.01 -8.72 17.51
C GLU A 37 -3.08 -8.18 16.08
N ARG A 38 -1.99 -7.62 15.56
CA ARG A 38 -1.92 -7.17 14.16
C ARG A 38 -2.04 -8.34 13.18
N THR A 39 -1.45 -9.49 13.51
CA THR A 39 -1.58 -10.72 12.72
C THR A 39 -3.02 -11.24 12.74
N ARG A 40 -3.68 -11.24 13.91
CA ARG A 40 -5.10 -11.59 14.05
C ARG A 40 -6.00 -10.65 13.25
N TYR A 41 -5.68 -9.35 13.25
CA TYR A 41 -6.39 -8.36 12.44
C TYR A 41 -6.28 -8.66 10.94
N PHE A 42 -5.09 -9.03 10.45
CA PHE A 42 -4.94 -9.40 9.03
C PHE A 42 -5.77 -10.62 8.65
N GLU A 43 -5.78 -11.65 9.49
CA GLU A 43 -6.56 -12.88 9.25
C GLU A 43 -8.06 -12.61 9.30
N TRP A 44 -8.50 -11.81 10.25
CA TRP A 44 -9.89 -11.36 10.34
C TRP A 44 -10.30 -10.57 9.10
N LEU A 45 -9.48 -9.60 8.67
CA LEU A 45 -9.76 -8.75 7.52
C LEU A 45 -9.80 -9.57 6.22
N ASP A 46 -8.84 -10.48 6.02
CA ASP A 46 -8.81 -11.38 4.87
C ASP A 46 -10.08 -12.24 4.79
N ASN A 47 -10.48 -12.84 5.92
CA ASN A 47 -11.69 -13.64 5.98
C ASN A 47 -12.97 -12.80 5.75
N LEU A 48 -13.05 -11.62 6.37
CA LEU A 48 -14.19 -10.71 6.20
C LEU A 48 -14.35 -10.32 4.72
N GLU A 49 -13.30 -9.79 4.10
CA GLU A 49 -13.40 -9.20 2.76
C GLU A 49 -13.60 -10.28 1.68
N TYR A 50 -12.84 -11.37 1.75
CA TYR A 50 -12.82 -12.35 0.66
C TYR A 50 -13.80 -13.50 0.85
N ASN A 51 -14.05 -13.94 2.09
CA ASN A 51 -14.94 -15.09 2.32
C ASN A 51 -16.36 -14.61 2.68
N GLN A 52 -16.50 -13.68 3.61
CA GLN A 52 -17.83 -13.22 4.06
C GLN A 52 -18.47 -12.24 3.08
N LEU A 53 -17.74 -11.20 2.68
CA LEU A 53 -18.20 -10.20 1.70
C LEU A 53 -18.02 -10.67 0.26
N GLY A 54 -17.21 -11.72 0.06
CA GLY A 54 -17.04 -12.38 -1.23
C GLY A 54 -16.45 -11.46 -2.29
N ILE A 55 -15.63 -10.46 -1.91
CA ILE A 55 -14.94 -9.62 -2.88
C ILE A 55 -13.86 -10.49 -3.57
N PRO A 56 -13.67 -10.41 -4.90
CA PRO A 56 -12.64 -11.20 -5.58
C PRO A 56 -11.23 -10.99 -5.01
N ARG A 57 -10.48 -12.09 -4.84
CA ARG A 57 -9.05 -12.02 -4.50
C ARG A 57 -8.25 -11.56 -5.72
N PRO A 58 -7.25 -10.68 -5.55
CA PRO A 58 -6.42 -10.25 -6.66
C PRO A 58 -5.38 -11.33 -7.02
N ASP A 59 -5.08 -11.49 -8.30
CA ASP A 59 -4.01 -12.39 -8.79
C ASP A 59 -2.63 -11.90 -8.35
N ALA A 60 -2.45 -10.58 -8.26
CA ALA A 60 -1.27 -9.98 -7.67
C ALA A 60 -1.59 -8.68 -6.92
N THR A 61 -0.83 -8.43 -5.86
CA THR A 61 -0.78 -7.14 -5.17
C THR A 61 0.63 -6.58 -5.28
N VAL A 62 0.74 -5.37 -5.81
CA VAL A 62 2.01 -4.65 -5.98
C VAL A 62 2.06 -3.47 -5.01
N ILE A 63 3.12 -3.42 -4.20
CA ILE A 63 3.41 -2.30 -3.30
C ILE A 63 4.51 -1.46 -3.93
N LEU A 64 4.17 -0.23 -4.31
CA LEU A 64 5.16 0.77 -4.71
C LEU A 64 5.82 1.34 -3.44
N TYR A 65 6.96 0.77 -3.09
CA TYR A 65 7.60 1.05 -1.81
C TYR A 65 8.51 2.29 -1.89
N VAL A 66 8.25 3.22 -0.98
CA VAL A 66 9.05 4.41 -0.71
C VAL A 66 9.25 4.47 0.81
N PRO A 67 10.49 4.57 1.32
CA PRO A 67 10.74 4.71 2.74
C PRO A 67 10.01 5.92 3.34
N ALA A 68 9.48 5.78 4.56
CA ALA A 68 8.65 6.82 5.21
C ALA A 68 9.35 8.19 5.26
N LYS A 69 10.67 8.21 5.52
CA LYS A 69 11.47 9.45 5.54
C LYS A 69 11.43 10.20 4.21
N ILE A 70 11.55 9.47 3.10
CA ILE A 70 11.52 10.06 1.75
C ILE A 70 10.09 10.46 1.40
N ALA A 71 9.09 9.67 1.78
CA ALA A 71 7.69 10.01 1.59
C ALA A 71 7.33 11.33 2.29
N GLN A 72 7.79 11.53 3.53
CA GLN A 72 7.57 12.76 4.29
C GLN A 72 8.22 13.98 3.61
N GLU A 73 9.46 13.86 3.13
CA GLU A 73 10.13 14.94 2.38
C GLU A 73 9.36 15.35 1.12
N LEU A 74 8.75 14.38 0.43
CA LEU A 74 7.95 14.63 -0.78
C LEU A 74 6.63 15.34 -0.47
N VAL A 75 5.99 15.02 0.66
CA VAL A 75 4.78 15.71 1.14
C VAL A 75 5.12 17.12 1.61
N GLY A 76 6.18 17.29 2.41
CA GLY A 76 6.63 18.61 2.86
C GLY A 76 6.99 19.55 1.69
N LYS A 77 7.56 19.03 0.59
CA LYS A 77 7.80 19.80 -0.65
C LYS A 77 6.53 20.18 -1.43
N LYS A 78 5.40 19.50 -1.18
CA LYS A 78 4.08 19.87 -1.71
C LYS A 78 3.40 20.90 -0.81
N GLU A 79 3.48 20.73 0.52
CA GLU A 79 2.91 21.66 1.50
C GLU A 79 3.66 23.00 1.57
N ALA A 80 4.99 23.01 1.38
CA ALA A 80 5.76 24.25 1.26
C ALA A 80 5.33 25.12 0.06
N ARG A 81 4.63 24.54 -0.93
CA ARG A 81 4.00 25.28 -2.03
C ARG A 81 2.58 25.78 -1.69
N GLY A 82 2.03 25.42 -0.53
CA GLY A 82 0.67 25.71 -0.08
C GLY A 82 0.57 26.08 1.41
N TYR A 83 0.94 27.32 1.73
CA TYR A 83 0.18 28.19 2.65
C TYR A 83 -0.06 27.87 4.15
N LEU A 84 0.61 26.93 4.84
CA LEU A 84 0.37 26.72 6.28
C LEU A 84 1.60 26.99 7.17
N LYS A 85 1.60 28.17 7.81
CA LYS A 85 2.48 28.56 8.93
C LYS A 85 1.77 28.26 10.26
N GLY A 86 2.35 27.38 11.07
CA GLY A 86 2.18 27.40 12.53
C GLY A 86 1.37 26.25 13.14
N LYS A 87 1.97 25.04 13.20
CA LYS A 87 1.76 23.95 14.20
C LYS A 87 2.56 22.70 13.81
N THR A 88 3.76 22.90 13.28
CA THR A 88 4.40 21.91 12.41
C THR A 88 5.07 20.75 13.16
N HIS A 89 5.72 20.96 14.31
CA HIS A 89 6.60 19.94 14.88
C HIS A 89 5.87 18.66 15.36
N ASP A 90 4.90 18.77 16.26
CA ASP A 90 4.18 17.59 16.78
C ASP A 90 3.37 16.87 15.70
N ILE A 91 2.74 17.63 14.79
CA ILE A 91 1.98 17.06 13.67
C ILE A 91 2.91 16.31 12.71
N HIS A 92 4.11 16.84 12.44
CA HIS A 92 5.10 16.15 11.60
C HIS A 92 5.69 14.91 12.28
N GLU A 93 5.83 14.90 13.61
CA GLU A 93 6.28 13.72 14.37
C GLU A 93 5.22 12.62 14.44
N GLU A 94 3.94 12.97 14.64
CA GLU A 94 2.85 11.99 14.58
C GLU A 94 2.68 11.42 13.16
N ASP A 95 2.83 12.25 12.13
CA ASP A 95 2.72 11.83 10.73
C ASP A 95 3.88 10.90 10.33
N ILE A 96 5.13 11.20 10.73
CA ILE A 96 6.26 10.30 10.43
C ILE A 96 6.13 8.95 11.16
N ASN A 97 5.68 8.96 12.42
CA ASN A 97 5.45 7.72 13.17
C ASN A 97 4.33 6.90 12.51
N HIS A 98 3.26 7.54 12.04
CA HIS A 98 2.21 6.88 11.28
C HIS A 98 2.74 6.25 9.98
N LEU A 99 3.53 7.00 9.21
CA LEU A 99 4.12 6.52 7.95
C LEU A 99 5.11 5.37 8.18
N GLN A 100 5.95 5.44 9.20
CA GLN A 100 6.89 4.36 9.56
C GLN A 100 6.16 3.10 10.01
N ASN A 101 5.10 3.23 10.80
CA ASN A 101 4.29 2.11 11.22
C ASN A 101 3.54 1.48 10.03
N ALA A 102 3.00 2.29 9.13
CA ALA A 102 2.36 1.82 7.91
C ALA A 102 3.37 1.11 7.00
N GLU A 103 4.57 1.68 6.79
CA GLU A 103 5.68 1.07 6.07
C GLU A 103 6.00 -0.33 6.62
N LYS A 104 6.29 -0.43 7.93
CA LYS A 104 6.58 -1.70 8.59
C LYS A 104 5.44 -2.71 8.37
N THR A 105 4.20 -2.25 8.51
CA THR A 105 3.02 -3.10 8.38
C THR A 105 2.81 -3.60 6.95
N TYR A 106 3.04 -2.76 5.94
CA TYR A 106 3.01 -3.18 4.54
C TYR A 106 4.07 -4.24 4.24
N LEU A 107 5.28 -4.09 4.78
CA LEU A 107 6.36 -5.08 4.62
C LEU A 107 6.02 -6.41 5.31
N GLU A 108 5.44 -6.36 6.52
CA GLU A 108 4.95 -7.54 7.22
C GLU A 108 3.82 -8.25 6.45
N ALA A 109 2.83 -7.50 5.98
CA ALA A 109 1.74 -8.04 5.18
C ALA A 109 2.25 -8.63 3.85
N ALA A 110 3.22 -7.96 3.20
CA ALA A 110 3.84 -8.47 1.99
C ALA A 110 4.55 -9.80 2.22
N LYS A 111 5.27 -9.94 3.33
CA LYS A 111 5.90 -11.20 3.71
C LYS A 111 4.87 -12.31 3.98
N LYS A 112 3.76 -12.00 4.67
CA LYS A 112 2.73 -12.99 5.03
C LYS A 112 1.89 -13.44 3.82
N TYR A 113 1.51 -12.52 2.95
CA TYR A 113 0.57 -12.78 1.84
C TYR A 113 1.23 -12.83 0.45
N GLY A 114 2.55 -12.72 0.39
CA GLY A 114 3.30 -12.80 -0.87
C GLY A 114 3.15 -11.58 -1.79
N PHE A 115 2.82 -10.40 -1.24
CA PHE A 115 2.71 -9.18 -2.04
C PHE A 115 4.07 -8.81 -2.64
N LYS A 116 4.04 -8.25 -3.85
CA LYS A 116 5.24 -7.91 -4.62
C LYS A 116 5.66 -6.49 -4.29
N ILE A 117 6.84 -6.34 -3.71
CA ILE A 117 7.40 -5.03 -3.36
C ILE A 117 8.23 -4.51 -4.53
N ILE A 118 7.92 -3.30 -4.99
CA ILE A 118 8.68 -2.57 -5.99
C ILE A 118 9.38 -1.39 -5.31
N GLU A 119 10.69 -1.54 -5.12
CA GLU A 119 11.57 -0.47 -4.67
C GLU A 119 11.52 0.71 -5.64
N CYS A 120 10.94 1.82 -5.21
CA CYS A 120 10.77 3.04 -6.02
C CYS A 120 11.88 4.08 -5.75
N VAL A 121 12.83 3.76 -4.87
CA VAL A 121 13.94 4.64 -4.48
C VAL A 121 15.26 3.94 -4.75
N LYS A 122 16.24 4.68 -5.28
CA LYS A 122 17.64 4.25 -5.37
C LYS A 122 18.55 5.40 -4.96
N ASN A 123 19.51 5.12 -4.07
CA ASN A 123 20.46 6.11 -3.56
C ASN A 123 19.77 7.37 -3.00
N GLY A 124 18.68 7.20 -2.25
CA GLY A 124 17.90 8.29 -1.65
C GLY A 124 17.06 9.12 -2.63
N LYS A 125 17.03 8.77 -3.91
CA LYS A 125 16.25 9.48 -4.93
C LYS A 125 15.14 8.59 -5.49
N LEU A 126 13.96 9.18 -5.73
CA LEU A 126 12.90 8.52 -6.46
C LEU A 126 13.38 8.15 -7.86
N LEU A 127 13.04 6.93 -8.27
CA LEU A 127 13.18 6.48 -9.64
C LEU A 127 12.21 7.24 -10.56
N SER A 128 12.53 7.28 -11.86
CA SER A 128 11.60 7.82 -12.85
C SER A 128 10.37 6.92 -13.00
N ARG A 129 9.29 7.46 -13.58
CA ARG A 129 8.06 6.70 -13.82
C ARG A 129 8.30 5.52 -14.73
N GLU A 130 9.14 5.68 -15.74
CA GLU A 130 9.52 4.66 -16.72
C GLU A 130 10.29 3.54 -16.04
N ALA A 131 11.26 3.86 -15.17
CA ALA A 131 11.99 2.85 -14.41
C ALA A 131 11.10 2.06 -13.44
N ILE A 132 10.12 2.72 -12.81
CA ILE A 132 9.12 2.05 -11.95
C ILE A 132 8.17 1.21 -12.81
N HIS A 133 7.71 1.72 -13.95
CA HIS A 133 6.86 1.00 -14.90
C HIS A 133 7.51 -0.32 -15.34
N GLU A 134 8.76 -0.30 -15.76
CA GLU A 134 9.50 -1.52 -16.15
C GLU A 134 9.55 -2.56 -15.03
N LYS A 135 9.74 -2.10 -13.78
CA LYS A 135 9.76 -2.99 -12.61
C LYS A 135 8.38 -3.59 -12.33
N VAL A 136 7.31 -2.80 -12.44
CA VAL A 136 5.93 -3.28 -12.29
C VAL A 136 5.59 -4.27 -13.40
N TRP A 137 5.92 -3.95 -14.65
CA TRP A 137 5.64 -4.78 -15.81
C TRP A 137 6.28 -6.17 -15.69
N LYS A 138 7.53 -6.26 -15.26
CA LYS A 138 8.22 -7.53 -14.99
C LYS A 138 7.50 -8.42 -13.96
N VAL A 139 6.71 -7.84 -13.07
CA VAL A 139 5.96 -8.59 -12.05
C VAL A 139 4.59 -9.04 -12.57
N VAL A 140 3.94 -8.24 -13.41
CA VAL A 140 2.54 -8.49 -13.82
C VAL A 140 2.39 -9.06 -15.21
N ALA A 141 3.42 -9.00 -16.06
CA ALA A 141 3.35 -9.50 -17.44
C ALA A 141 3.12 -11.01 -17.52
N GLU A 142 3.49 -11.78 -16.50
CA GLU A 142 3.24 -13.23 -16.45
C GLU A 142 1.77 -13.58 -16.11
N LEU A 143 0.96 -12.58 -15.74
CA LEU A 143 -0.44 -12.74 -15.32
C LEU A 143 -1.44 -12.43 -16.44
N ILE A 144 -0.96 -11.91 -17.58
CA ILE A 144 -1.76 -11.38 -18.70
C ILE A 144 -1.40 -12.17 -19.96
#